data_AF-A0A7J7K0N4-F1
#
_entry.id   AF-A0A7J7K0N4-F1
#
_cell.length_a   1.000
_cell.length_b   1.000
_cell.length_c   1.000
_cell.angle_alpha   90.00
_cell.angle_beta   90.00
_cell.angle_gamma   90.00
#
_symmetry.space_group_name_H-M   'P 1'
#
loop_
_entity.id
_entity.type
_entity.pdbx_description
1 polymer ?
#
loop_
_entity_poly.entity_id
_entity_poly.type
_entity_poly.pdbx_seq_one_letter_code
_entity_poly.pdbx_strand_id
1 'polypeptide(L)'
;MIFFQAVEFDDIVCAYGSGRTVSGLAIANYLCGMPYRLHGIVVGDSKEDYYRNTVQDHLNELGLHDVSVDDVISLYFDYVIPEYGMNIPCQLELMAKSAAQTGVILDNTYTAKAAFGLKDLMQNKPEVFKGKRVLFLHTELEVTQSTQNYYRHFLDKLINKY
;
A
#
# COMPACT_ATOMS: atom_id res chain seq x y z
N MET A 1 -15.63 -5.67 -3.98
CA MET A 1 -16.06 -7.08 -3.81
C MET A 1 -14.84 -7.93 -3.40
N ILE A 2 -14.32 -7.73 -2.18
CA ILE A 2 -13.14 -8.47 -1.64
C ILE A 2 -13.61 -9.53 -0.63
N PHE A 3 -14.70 -9.24 0.10
CA PHE A 3 -15.26 -10.09 1.16
C PHE A 3 -15.97 -11.38 0.69
N PHE A 4 -15.97 -11.69 -0.61
CA PHE A 4 -16.64 -12.87 -1.19
C PHE A 4 -15.69 -13.81 -1.95
N GLN A 5 -14.38 -13.58 -1.90
CA GLN A 5 -13.42 -14.49 -2.51
C GLN A 5 -13.08 -15.65 -1.56
N ALA A 6 -12.96 -16.86 -2.09
CA ALA A 6 -12.68 -18.11 -1.35
C ALA A 6 -11.24 -18.23 -0.82
N VAL A 7 -10.52 -17.10 -0.75
CA VAL A 7 -9.15 -17.04 -0.24
C VAL A 7 -9.21 -16.34 1.10
N GLU A 8 -8.94 -17.08 2.16
CA GLU A 8 -8.81 -16.51 3.49
C GLU A 8 -7.45 -15.81 3.63
N PHE A 9 -7.46 -14.61 4.19
CA PHE A 9 -6.29 -13.82 4.55
C PHE A 9 -6.52 -13.21 5.95
N ASP A 10 -5.44 -12.85 6.63
CA ASP A 10 -5.50 -12.31 7.99
C ASP A 10 -5.36 -10.79 7.98
N ASP A 11 -4.52 -10.27 7.09
CA ASP A 11 -4.17 -8.86 7.01
C ASP A 11 -4.33 -8.34 5.58
N ILE A 12 -4.71 -7.07 5.44
CA ILE A 12 -4.79 -6.37 4.16
C ILE A 12 -3.81 -5.20 4.17
N VAL A 13 -2.97 -5.12 3.14
CA VAL A 13 -2.01 -4.03 2.95
C VAL A 13 -2.37 -3.24 1.69
N CYS A 14 -2.40 -1.92 1.79
CA CYS A 14 -2.71 -1.05 0.66
C CYS A 14 -1.95 0.28 0.72
N ALA A 15 -1.80 0.93 -0.44
CA ALA A 15 -1.24 2.27 -0.52
C ALA A 15 -2.24 3.30 0.07
N TYR A 16 -1.72 4.22 0.89
CA TYR A 16 -2.47 5.35 1.44
C TYR A 16 -1.96 6.65 0.81
N GLY A 17 -2.73 7.14 -0.18
CA GLY A 17 -2.63 8.50 -0.73
C GLY A 17 -3.66 9.46 -0.11
N SER A 18 -4.78 9.69 -0.79
CA SER A 18 -5.84 10.61 -0.30
C SER A 18 -6.72 10.04 0.83
N GLY A 19 -6.57 8.76 1.17
CA GLY A 19 -7.28 8.11 2.28
C GLY A 19 -8.65 7.54 1.99
N ARG A 20 -9.29 7.86 0.86
CA ARG A 20 -10.64 7.38 0.53
C ARG A 20 -10.74 5.85 0.49
N THR A 21 -9.87 5.18 -0.28
CA THR A 21 -9.87 3.71 -0.39
C THR A 21 -9.61 3.05 0.95
N VAL A 22 -8.60 3.56 1.66
CA VAL A 22 -8.10 2.98 2.90
C VAL A 22 -9.11 3.13 4.04
N SER A 23 -9.65 4.33 4.23
CA SER A 23 -10.68 4.59 5.25
C SER A 23 -11.96 3.83 4.96
N GLY A 24 -12.45 3.83 3.72
CA GLY A 24 -13.64 3.08 3.35
C GLY A 24 -13.49 1.58 3.63
N LEU A 25 -12.34 1.00 3.31
CA LEU A 25 -12.07 -0.41 3.60
C LEU A 25 -11.92 -0.68 5.11
N ALA A 26 -11.22 0.18 5.85
CA ALA A 26 -11.00 0.04 7.30
C ALA A 26 -12.32 0.11 8.07
N ILE A 27 -13.14 1.11 7.74
CA ILE A 27 -14.43 1.33 8.38
C ILE A 27 -15.41 0.22 8.01
N ALA A 28 -15.45 -0.22 6.74
CA ALA A 28 -16.29 -1.35 6.34
C ALA A 28 -15.88 -2.64 7.05
N ASN A 29 -14.57 -2.90 7.18
CA ASN A 29 -14.05 -4.04 7.93
C ASN A 29 -14.52 -4.01 9.39
N TYR A 30 -14.41 -2.84 10.04
CA TYR A 30 -14.87 -2.62 11.41
C TYR A 30 -16.38 -2.81 11.58
N LEU A 31 -17.19 -2.13 10.76
CA LEU A 31 -18.66 -2.18 10.83
C LEU A 31 -19.24 -3.57 10.55
N CYS A 32 -18.59 -4.34 9.68
CA CYS A 32 -19.00 -5.71 9.37
C CYS A 32 -18.46 -6.74 10.38
N GLY A 33 -17.70 -6.32 11.40
CA GLY A 33 -17.08 -7.24 12.37
C GLY A 33 -16.11 -8.23 11.74
N MET A 34 -15.47 -7.84 10.63
CA MET A 34 -14.53 -8.69 9.92
C MET A 34 -13.20 -8.75 10.68
N PRO A 35 -12.51 -9.91 10.68
CA PRO A 35 -11.34 -10.11 11.54
C PRO A 35 -10.05 -9.50 10.97
N TYR A 36 -10.10 -8.83 9.81
CA TYR A 36 -8.88 -8.45 9.11
C TYR A 36 -8.22 -7.22 9.74
N ARG A 37 -6.89 -7.23 9.84
CA ARG A 37 -6.16 -6.01 10.15
C ARG A 37 -5.78 -5.27 8.88
N LEU A 38 -6.14 -3.99 8.78
CA LEU A 38 -5.70 -3.13 7.70
C LEU A 38 -4.37 -2.43 8.02
N HIS A 39 -3.54 -2.32 6.98
CA HIS A 39 -2.23 -1.69 7.00
C HIS A 39 -2.13 -0.71 5.84
N GLY A 40 -2.12 0.60 6.16
CA GLY A 40 -1.96 1.67 5.19
C GLY A 40 -0.51 2.11 5.09
N ILE A 41 0.12 1.88 3.94
CA ILE A 41 1.46 2.41 3.66
C ILE A 41 1.30 3.82 3.09
N VAL A 42 1.71 4.84 3.83
CA VAL A 42 1.58 6.23 3.42
C VAL A 42 2.54 6.53 2.28
N VAL A 43 2.01 7.06 1.17
CA VAL A 43 2.79 7.30 -0.06
C VAL A 43 2.93 8.79 -0.42
N GLY A 44 2.15 9.65 0.24
CA GLY A 44 2.20 11.10 0.06
C GLY A 44 3.09 11.79 1.09
N ASP A 45 3.30 13.08 0.88
CA ASP A 45 4.25 13.94 1.60
C ASP A 45 3.60 14.85 2.66
N SER A 46 2.32 14.64 2.95
CA SER A 46 1.61 15.40 3.98
C SER A 46 2.04 15.00 5.39
N LYS A 47 1.69 15.82 6.39
CA LYS A 47 1.98 15.51 7.80
C LYS A 47 1.19 14.30 8.27
N GLU A 48 1.72 13.53 9.22
CA GLU A 48 1.04 12.37 9.82
C GLU A 48 -0.38 12.70 10.31
N ASP A 49 -0.57 13.85 10.98
CA ASP A 49 -1.89 14.31 11.46
C ASP A 49 -2.92 14.41 10.34
N TYR A 50 -2.53 14.80 9.12
CA TYR A 50 -3.45 14.85 7.99
C TYR A 50 -4.07 13.48 7.70
N TYR A 51 -3.23 12.43 7.68
CA TYR A 51 -3.66 11.07 7.39
C TYR A 51 -4.54 10.52 8.52
N ARG A 52 -4.11 10.69 9.77
CA ARG A 52 -4.89 10.26 10.94
C ARG A 52 -6.24 10.95 11.02
N ASN A 53 -6.24 12.28 10.91
CA ASN A 53 -7.47 13.07 10.96
C ASN A 53 -8.41 12.72 9.81
N THR A 54 -7.91 12.47 8.60
CA THR A 54 -8.76 12.05 7.48
C THR A 54 -9.58 10.79 7.80
N VAL A 55 -8.96 9.76 8.40
CA VAL A 55 -9.69 8.54 8.80
C VAL A 55 -10.61 8.82 9.99
N GLN A 56 -10.14 9.58 10.98
CA GLN A 56 -10.92 9.93 12.16
C GLN A 56 -12.16 10.76 11.83
N ASP A 57 -12.05 11.69 10.88
CA ASP A 57 -13.15 12.51 10.39
C ASP A 57 -14.21 11.63 9.71
N HIS A 58 -13.80 10.66 8.87
CA HIS A 58 -14.75 9.71 8.28
C HIS A 58 -15.43 8.81 9.33
N LEU A 59 -14.74 8.41 10.41
CA LEU A 59 -15.35 7.70 11.54
C LEU A 59 -16.40 8.59 12.22
N ASN A 60 -16.05 9.85 12.50
CA ASN A 60 -16.94 10.83 13.13
C ASN A 60 -18.16 11.16 12.28
N GLU A 61 -18.00 11.32 10.96
CA GLU A 61 -19.09 11.54 10.00
C GLU A 61 -20.11 10.40 9.99
N LEU A 62 -19.68 9.18 10.33
CA LEU A 62 -20.53 7.99 10.46
C LEU A 62 -21.06 7.77 11.89
N GLY A 63 -20.78 8.69 12.82
CA GLY A 63 -21.23 8.62 14.21
C GLY A 63 -20.42 7.68 15.10
N LEU A 64 -19.25 7.21 14.65
CA LEU A 64 -18.36 6.31 15.39
C LEU A 64 -17.39 7.10 16.29
N HIS A 65 -17.94 7.93 17.18
CA HIS A 65 -17.15 8.86 18.00
C HIS A 65 -16.26 8.18 19.05
N ASP A 66 -16.60 6.96 19.47
CA ASP A 66 -15.83 6.19 20.45
C ASP A 66 -14.76 5.30 19.79
N VAL A 67 -14.61 5.37 18.47
CA VAL A 67 -13.66 4.56 17.70
C VAL A 67 -12.49 5.43 17.26
N SER A 68 -11.27 4.97 17.57
CA SER A 68 -10.04 5.61 17.14
C SER A 68 -9.62 5.10 15.76
N VAL A 69 -8.91 5.94 15.01
CA VAL A 69 -8.18 5.52 13.80
C VAL A 69 -7.33 4.26 14.02
N ASP A 70 -6.68 4.14 15.18
CA ASP A 70 -5.80 2.99 15.48
C ASP A 70 -6.57 1.68 15.66
N ASP A 71 -7.86 1.74 16.02
CA ASP A 71 -8.73 0.57 16.14
C ASP A 71 -9.01 -0.05 14.77
N VAL A 72 -9.10 0.77 13.73
CA VAL A 72 -9.50 0.33 12.40
C VAL A 72 -8.34 0.14 11.43
N ILE A 73 -7.20 0.83 11.65
CA ILE A 73 -6.05 0.74 10.73
C ILE A 73 -4.69 1.00 11.39
N SER A 74 -3.66 0.28 10.96
CA SER A 74 -2.26 0.62 11.22
C SER A 74 -1.68 1.46 10.08
N LEU A 75 -1.10 2.62 10.40
CA LEU A 75 -0.50 3.53 9.43
C LEU A 75 1.04 3.49 9.51
N TYR A 76 1.70 3.50 8.36
CA TYR A 76 3.16 3.48 8.26
C TYR A 76 3.68 4.64 7.41
N PHE A 77 4.51 5.49 8.00
CA PHE A 77 4.99 6.75 7.41
C PHE A 77 6.45 6.70 6.93
N ASP A 78 7.19 5.65 7.28
CA ASP A 78 8.64 5.51 7.03
C ASP A 78 9.01 5.37 5.54
N TYR A 79 8.02 5.25 4.65
CA TYR A 79 8.19 4.90 3.24
C TYR A 79 7.89 6.07 2.29
N VAL A 80 7.74 7.28 2.84
CA VAL A 80 7.63 8.52 2.08
C VAL A 80 9.01 8.89 1.52
N ILE A 81 9.07 9.10 0.21
CA ILE A 81 10.30 9.46 -0.52
C ILE A 81 10.21 10.96 -0.87
N PRO A 82 11.34 11.69 -0.95
CA PRO A 82 11.36 13.16 -1.03
C PRO A 82 10.61 13.78 -2.21
N GLU A 83 10.33 13.01 -3.27
CA GLU A 83 9.66 13.51 -4.46
C GLU A 83 8.61 12.52 -5.01
N TYR A 84 7.47 13.05 -5.44
CA TYR A 84 6.39 12.28 -6.06
C TYR A 84 6.87 11.64 -7.38
N GLY A 85 6.75 10.32 -7.50
CA GLY A 85 7.15 9.56 -8.69
C GLY A 85 8.65 9.25 -8.84
N MET A 86 9.48 9.65 -7.86
CA MET A 86 10.90 9.29 -7.84
C MET A 86 11.12 7.99 -7.06
N ASN A 87 11.69 6.99 -7.72
CA ASN A 87 12.07 5.73 -7.07
C ASN A 87 13.55 5.74 -6.68
N ILE A 88 13.85 5.22 -5.49
CA ILE A 88 15.21 4.82 -5.13
C ILE A 88 15.57 3.48 -5.80
N PRO A 89 16.86 3.17 -6.06
CA PRO A 89 17.26 1.98 -6.82
C PRO A 89 16.63 0.66 -6.35
N CYS A 90 16.42 0.50 -5.05
CA CYS A 90 15.81 -0.70 -4.48
C CYS A 90 14.31 -0.86 -4.81
N GLN A 91 13.58 0.23 -5.02
CA GLN A 91 12.18 0.18 -5.47
C GLN A 91 12.10 -0.19 -6.96
N LEU A 92 13.02 0.31 -7.78
CA LEU A 92 13.11 -0.08 -9.19
C LEU A 92 13.43 -1.57 -9.35
N GLU A 93 14.35 -2.07 -8.52
CA GLU A 93 14.64 -3.49 -8.48
C GLU A 93 13.42 -4.31 -8.06
N LEU A 94 12.64 -3.83 -7.08
CA LEU A 94 11.40 -4.48 -6.67
C LEU A 94 10.36 -4.52 -7.79
N MET A 95 10.13 -3.39 -8.46
CA MET A 95 9.24 -3.26 -9.61
C MET A 95 9.63 -4.24 -10.73
N ALA A 96 10.90 -4.28 -11.09
CA ALA A 96 11.41 -5.16 -12.13
C ALA A 96 11.32 -6.64 -11.74
N LYS A 97 11.64 -6.99 -10.49
CA LYS A 97 11.49 -8.36 -9.97
C LYS A 97 10.03 -8.79 -9.96
N SER A 98 9.13 -7.93 -9.50
CA SER A 98 7.68 -8.19 -9.52
C SER A 98 7.20 -8.52 -10.94
N ALA A 99 7.53 -7.66 -11.91
CA ALA A 99 7.14 -7.86 -13.30
C ALA A 99 7.75 -9.15 -13.89
N ALA A 100 9.04 -9.39 -13.66
CA ALA A 100 9.74 -10.55 -14.23
C ALA A 100 9.33 -11.89 -13.61
N GLN A 101 9.00 -11.92 -12.31
CA GLN A 101 8.72 -13.16 -11.59
C GLN A 101 7.22 -13.51 -11.56
N THR A 102 6.36 -12.50 -11.54
CA THR A 102 4.91 -12.70 -11.31
C THR A 102 4.05 -12.16 -12.44
N GLY A 103 4.61 -11.37 -13.36
CA GLY A 103 3.83 -10.62 -14.36
C GLY A 103 3.09 -9.42 -13.79
N VAL A 104 3.15 -9.17 -12.47
CA VAL A 104 2.52 -8.01 -11.82
C VAL A 104 3.41 -6.79 -11.95
N ILE A 105 2.91 -5.78 -12.66
CA ILE A 105 3.57 -4.48 -12.82
C ILE A 105 3.14 -3.59 -11.66
N LEU A 106 4.11 -3.00 -10.96
CA LEU A 106 3.86 -1.99 -9.94
C LEU A 106 4.14 -0.60 -10.53
N ASP A 107 3.34 0.38 -10.17
CA ASP A 107 3.58 1.78 -10.51
C ASP A 107 4.55 2.45 -9.54
N ASN A 108 5.23 3.49 -10.02
CA ASN A 108 6.27 4.19 -9.27
C ASN A 108 5.76 5.06 -8.12
N THR A 109 4.45 5.27 -8.00
CA THR A 109 3.88 6.31 -7.15
C THR A 109 3.16 5.73 -5.94
N TYR A 110 2.35 4.68 -6.13
CA TYR A 110 1.49 4.08 -5.13
C TYR A 110 1.93 2.65 -4.80
N THR A 111 1.78 1.73 -5.74
CA THR A 111 1.89 0.28 -5.47
C THR A 111 3.33 -0.18 -5.30
N ALA A 112 4.33 0.42 -5.97
CA ALA A 112 5.74 0.11 -5.68
C ALA A 112 6.14 0.55 -4.27
N LYS A 113 5.69 1.72 -3.82
CA LYS A 113 5.97 2.21 -2.46
C LYS A 113 5.30 1.34 -1.41
N ALA A 114 4.03 1.00 -1.61
CA ALA A 114 3.30 0.12 -0.72
C ALA A 114 3.91 -1.30 -0.66
N ALA A 115 4.29 -1.86 -1.80
CA ALA A 115 4.96 -3.16 -1.86
C ALA A 115 6.35 -3.12 -1.20
N PHE A 116 7.07 -2.01 -1.36
CA PHE A 116 8.36 -1.80 -0.69
C PHE A 116 8.19 -1.75 0.82
N GLY A 117 7.22 -0.97 1.32
CA GLY A 117 6.91 -0.90 2.74
C GLY A 117 6.47 -2.25 3.31
N LEU A 118 5.63 -2.99 2.58
CA LEU A 118 5.26 -4.36 2.97
C LEU A 118 6.48 -5.27 3.10
N LYS A 119 7.35 -5.29 2.09
CA LYS A 119 8.57 -6.10 2.10
C LYS A 119 9.47 -5.72 3.27
N ASP A 120 9.66 -4.42 3.51
CA ASP A 120 10.49 -3.91 4.60
C ASP A 120 9.92 -4.33 5.97
N LEU A 121 8.62 -4.16 6.20
CA LEU A 121 7.95 -4.62 7.41
C LEU A 121 8.11 -6.13 7.63
N MET A 122 7.95 -6.95 6.58
CA MET A 122 8.15 -8.40 6.70
C MET A 122 9.59 -8.77 7.08
N GLN A 123 10.58 -7.98 6.65
CA GLN A 123 12.00 -8.24 6.89
C GLN A 123 12.47 -7.70 8.25
N ASN A 124 12.06 -6.49 8.60
CA ASN A 124 12.60 -5.73 9.73
C ASN A 124 11.66 -5.67 10.94
N LYS A 125 10.37 -5.96 10.74
CA LYS A 125 9.32 -6.02 11.77
C LYS A 125 8.48 -7.30 11.63
N PRO A 126 9.11 -8.49 11.63
CA PRO A 126 8.45 -9.75 11.30
C PRO A 126 7.27 -10.07 12.23
N GLU A 127 7.24 -9.55 13.44
CA GLU A 127 6.11 -9.66 14.38
C GLU A 127 4.78 -9.14 13.82
N VAL A 128 4.82 -8.25 12.82
CA VAL A 128 3.60 -7.72 12.18
C VAL A 128 2.90 -8.80 11.33
N PHE A 129 3.67 -9.60 10.57
CA PHE A 129 3.13 -10.47 9.52
C PHE A 129 3.52 -11.94 9.62
N LYS A 130 4.44 -12.33 10.51
CA LYS A 130 4.93 -13.71 10.59
C LYS A 130 3.78 -14.67 10.91
N GLY A 131 3.61 -15.68 10.04
CA GLY A 131 2.55 -16.68 10.17
C GLY A 131 1.19 -16.23 9.62
N LYS A 132 1.09 -15.03 9.07
CA LYS A 132 -0.14 -14.48 8.48
C LYS A 132 -0.15 -14.59 6.96
N ARG A 133 -1.33 -14.79 6.38
CA ARG A 133 -1.60 -14.64 4.95
C ARG A 133 -1.98 -13.18 4.69
N VAL A 134 -1.14 -12.47 3.95
CA VAL A 134 -1.31 -11.03 3.71
C VAL A 134 -1.85 -10.80 2.30
N LEU A 135 -3.00 -10.13 2.21
CA LEU A 135 -3.54 -9.65 0.94
C LEU A 135 -2.93 -8.27 0.63
N PHE A 136 -2.13 -8.20 -0.44
CA PHE A 136 -1.70 -6.91 -0.98
C PHE A 136 -2.74 -6.39 -1.99
N LEU A 137 -3.38 -5.27 -1.65
CA LEU A 137 -4.36 -4.64 -2.52
C LEU A 137 -3.66 -3.78 -3.57
N HIS A 138 -3.52 -4.35 -4.76
CA HIS A 138 -2.98 -3.66 -5.92
C HIS A 138 -4.04 -2.75 -6.54
N THR A 139 -4.06 -1.47 -6.16
CA THR A 139 -5.12 -0.50 -6.46
C THR A 139 -5.03 0.18 -7.83
N GLU A 140 -4.03 -0.20 -8.64
CA GLU A 140 -3.78 0.43 -9.94
C GLU A 140 -4.77 0.00 -11.02
N LEU A 141 -5.17 0.95 -11.86
CA LEU A 141 -5.99 0.74 -13.06
C LEU A 141 -5.27 1.21 -14.35
N GLU A 142 -4.17 1.96 -14.27
CA GLU A 142 -3.52 2.52 -15.45
C GLU A 142 -2.01 2.70 -15.32
N VAL A 143 -1.25 1.97 -16.14
CA VAL A 143 0.19 2.18 -16.31
C VAL A 143 0.39 3.49 -17.08
N THR A 144 0.66 4.57 -16.35
CA THR A 144 0.90 5.89 -16.92
C THR A 144 2.06 5.89 -17.93
N GLN A 145 2.02 6.79 -18.90
CA GLN A 145 3.10 6.95 -19.89
C GLN A 145 4.46 7.21 -19.21
N SER A 146 4.48 7.89 -18.05
CA SER A 146 5.68 8.08 -17.25
C SER A 146 6.22 6.73 -16.75
N THR A 147 5.35 5.88 -16.20
CA THR A 147 5.69 4.52 -15.77
C THR A 147 6.24 3.70 -16.95
N GLN A 148 5.58 3.71 -18.10
CA GLN A 148 6.04 2.98 -19.30
C GLN A 148 7.41 3.46 -19.79
N ASN A 149 7.61 4.78 -19.90
CA ASN A 149 8.88 5.37 -20.31
C ASN A 149 10.00 5.02 -19.33
N TYR A 150 9.68 4.92 -18.03
CA TYR A 150 10.62 4.55 -17.00
C TYR A 150 11.03 3.08 -17.10
N TYR A 151 10.07 2.16 -17.28
CA TYR A 151 10.37 0.74 -17.51
C TYR A 151 11.21 0.56 -18.78
N ARG A 152 10.92 1.26 -19.89
CA ARG A 152 11.77 1.19 -21.09
C ARG A 152 13.20 1.65 -20.82
N HIS A 153 13.38 2.83 -20.24
CA HIS A 153 14.72 3.35 -19.93
C HIS A 153 15.51 2.41 -18.99
N PHE A 154 14.83 1.80 -18.02
CA PHE A 154 15.43 0.86 -17.09
C PHE A 154 15.74 -0.50 -17.74
N LEU A 155 14.82 -1.05 -18.52
CA LEU A 155 15.01 -2.29 -19.26
C LEU A 155 16.15 -2.14 -20.28
N ASP A 156 16.25 -1.01 -20.98
CA ASP A 156 17.36 -0.70 -21.88
C ASP A 156 18.69 -0.72 -21.11
N LYS A 157 18.74 -0.18 -19.88
CA LYS A 157 19.95 -0.23 -19.04
C LYS A 157 20.27 -1.63 -18.50
N LEU A 158 19.27 -2.46 -18.24
CA LEU A 158 19.46 -3.84 -17.79
C LEU A 158 19.90 -4.76 -18.93
N ILE A 159 19.28 -4.63 -20.09
CA ILE A 159 19.56 -5.42 -21.29
C ILE A 159 20.97 -5.09 -21.81
N ASN A 160 21.34 -3.81 -21.87
CA ASN A 160 22.68 -3.39 -22.35
C ASN A 160 23.82 -3.62 -21.31
N LYS A 161 23.53 -4.25 -20.17
CA LYS A 161 24.53 -4.64 -19.16
C LYS A 161 24.93 -6.12 -19.29
N TYR A 162 24.33 -6.84 -20.24
CA TYR A 162 24.68 -8.19 -20.70
C TYR A 162 24.88 -8.17 -22.22
#